data_AF-A0A7C4VZ24-F1
#
_entry.id   AF-A0A7C4VZ24-F1
#
_cell.length_a   1.000
_cell.length_b   1.000
_cell.length_c   1.000
_cell.angle_alpha   90.00
_cell.angle_beta   90.00
_cell.angle_gamma   90.00
#
_symmetry.space_group_name_H-M   'P 1'
#
loop_
_entity.id
_entity.type
_entity.pdbx_description
1 polymer ?
#
loop_
_entity_poly.entity_id
_entity_poly.type
_entity_poly.pdbx_seq_one_letter_code
_entity_poly.pdbx_strand_id
1 'polypeptide(L)' 'MISEITDEEIKADIMNRLLRKGCWGAKYLPLDSLVNWLAKRVKRNGKRVRKIIRELVNDGYLLL' A
#
# COMPACT_ATOMS: atom_id res chain seq x y z
N MET A 1 4.06 13.14 -19.07
CA MET A 1 3.79 13.82 -17.79
C MET A 1 3.65 12.74 -16.73
N ILE A 2 4.50 12.73 -15.70
CA ILE A 2 4.30 11.80 -14.57
C ILE A 2 3.19 12.40 -13.73
N SER A 3 1.94 11.97 -13.98
CA SER A 3 0.82 12.31 -13.11
C SER A 3 1.21 11.94 -11.67
N GLU A 4 1.00 12.88 -10.76
CA GLU A 4 1.24 12.62 -9.35
C GLU A 4 0.20 11.62 -8.88
N ILE A 5 0.65 10.41 -8.54
CA ILE A 5 -0.22 9.38 -7.97
C ILE A 5 -0.88 9.97 -6.72
N THR A 6 -2.20 9.95 -6.68
CA THR A 6 -3.06 10.43 -5.58
C THR A 6 -3.08 9.45 -4.41
N ASP A 7 -3.53 9.88 -3.24
CA ASP A 7 -3.61 8.99 -2.07
C ASP A 7 -4.62 7.85 -2.31
N GLU A 8 -5.73 8.14 -3.01
CA GLU A 8 -6.74 7.17 -3.42
C GLU A 8 -6.18 6.10 -4.36
N GLU A 9 -5.37 6.49 -5.35
CA GLU A 9 -4.70 5.53 -6.23
C GLU A 9 -3.71 4.64 -5.46
N ILE A 10 -3.00 5.19 -4.48
CA ILE A 10 -2.11 4.41 -3.61
C ILE A 10 -2.92 3.40 -2.79
N LYS A 11 -4.06 3.82 -2.21
CA LYS A 11 -4.97 2.93 -1.47
C LYS A 11 -5.46 1.79 -2.37
N ALA A 12 -5.95 2.12 -3.57
CA ALA A 12 -6.42 1.15 -4.54
C ALA A 12 -5.31 0.14 -4.95
N ASP A 13 -4.09 0.63 -5.20
CA ASP A 13 -2.97 -0.23 -5.57
C ASP A 13 -2.56 -1.18 -4.43
N ILE A 14 -2.59 -0.73 -3.18
CA ILE A 14 -2.34 -1.58 -1.99
C ILE A 14 -3.38 -2.70 -1.91
N MET A 15 -4.67 -2.35 -1.96
CA MET A 15 -5.77 -3.31 -1.86
C MET A 15 -5.73 -4.33 -3.02
N ASN A 16 -5.54 -3.86 -4.26
CA ASN A 16 -5.42 -4.71 -5.45
C ASN A 16 -4.19 -5.64 -5.35
N ARG A 17 -3.06 -5.18 -4.81
CA ARG A 17 -1.87 -6.00 -4.61
C ARG A 17 -2.11 -7.12 -3.60
N LEU A 18 -2.78 -6.82 -2.48
CA LEU A 18 -3.14 -7.82 -1.47
C LEU A 18 -4.11 -8.85 -2.03
N LEU A 19 -5.09 -8.41 -2.83
CA LEU A 19 -6.04 -9.28 -3.53
C LEU A 19 -5.33 -10.28 -4.44
N ARG A 20 -4.47 -9.78 -5.33
CA ARG A 20 -3.72 -10.61 -6.29
C ARG A 20 -2.73 -11.57 -5.62
N LYS A 21 -2.32 -11.30 -4.38
CA LYS A 21 -1.40 -12.16 -3.62
C LYS A 21 -2.13 -13.08 -2.64
N GLY A 22 -3.45 -12.95 -2.48
CA GLY A 22 -4.22 -13.69 -1.47
C GLY A 22 -3.83 -13.30 -0.03
N CYS A 23 -3.40 -12.06 0.19
CA CYS A 23 -2.84 -11.59 1.47
C CYS A 23 -3.83 -10.77 2.32
N TRP A 24 -5.14 -10.98 2.16
CA TRP A 24 -6.20 -10.34 2.97
C TRP A 24 -6.38 -10.96 4.37
N GLY A 25 -5.29 -11.33 5.05
CA GLY A 25 -5.31 -11.97 6.37
C GLY A 25 -5.07 -13.48 6.38
N ALA A 26 -5.05 -14.14 5.22
CA ALA A 26 -4.68 -15.56 5.12
C ALA A 26 -3.16 -15.80 5.09
N LYS A 27 -2.39 -14.81 4.62
CA LYS A 27 -0.95 -14.93 4.38
C LYS A 27 -0.22 -13.63 4.72
N TYR A 28 0.82 -13.74 5.53
CA TYR A 28 1.68 -12.61 5.87
C TYR A 28 2.41 -12.08 4.63
N LEU A 29 2.28 -10.76 4.40
CA LEU A 29 3.07 -10.01 3.44
C LEU A 29 3.94 -9.02 4.24
N PRO A 30 5.28 -9.09 4.16
CA PRO A 30 6.13 -8.17 4.89
C PRO A 30 5.84 -6.72 4.53
N LEU A 31 5.56 -5.89 5.54
CA LEU A 31 5.22 -4.48 5.36
C LEU A 31 6.30 -3.75 4.56
N ASP A 32 7.58 -3.99 4.85
CA ASP A 32 8.68 -3.34 4.14
C ASP A 32 8.76 -3.78 2.67
N SER A 33 8.36 -5.01 2.34
CA SER A 33 8.28 -5.46 0.94
C SER A 33 7.18 -4.71 0.18
N LEU A 34 6.03 -4.52 0.81
CA LEU A 34 4.92 -3.75 0.24
C LEU A 34 5.32 -2.27 0.06
N VAL A 35 5.90 -1.66 1.09
CA VAL A 35 6.37 -0.27 1.07
C VAL A 35 7.43 -0.06 -0.01
N ASN A 36 8.44 -0.94 -0.09
CA ASN A 36 9.52 -0.82 -1.08
C ASN A 36 9.02 -0.98 -2.51
N TRP A 37 8.04 -1.87 -2.73
CA TRP A 37 7.42 -2.02 -4.05
C TRP A 37 6.66 -0.76 -4.46
N LEU A 38 5.85 -0.20 -3.56
CA LEU A 38 5.00 0.95 -3.85
C LEU A 38 5.78 2.26 -3.91
N ALA A 39 6.81 2.43 -3.08
CA ALA A 39 7.66 3.61 -3.08
C ALA A 39 8.32 3.84 -4.45
N LYS A 40 8.68 2.78 -5.19
CA LYS A 40 9.20 2.91 -6.56
C LYS A 40 8.22 3.58 -7.52
N ARG A 41 6.91 3.43 -7.28
CA ARG A 41 5.82 4.04 -8.08
C ARG A 41 5.49 5.45 -7.60
N VAL A 42 5.55 5.69 -6.29
CA VAL A 42 5.28 6.99 -5.66
C VAL A 42 6.57 7.83 -5.54
N LYS A 43 7.33 7.98 -6.63
CA LYS A 43 8.56 8.82 -6.68
C LYS A 43 9.52 8.64 -5.49
N ARG A 44 9.74 7.40 -5.04
CA ARG A 44 10.57 7.01 -3.87
C ARG A 44 10.08 7.54 -2.52
N ASN A 45 8.80 7.87 -2.39
CA ASN A 45 8.22 8.39 -1.15
C ASN A 45 7.64 7.28 -0.25
N GLY A 46 8.52 6.51 0.38
CA GLY A 46 8.11 5.44 1.32
C GLY A 46 7.38 5.96 2.57
N LYS A 47 7.65 7.20 2.99
CA LYS A 47 6.98 7.84 4.14
C LYS A 47 5.48 8.03 3.88
N ARG A 48 5.12 8.50 2.67
CA ARG A 48 3.72 8.64 2.23
C ARG A 48 3.01 7.29 2.18
N VAL A 49 3.67 6.26 1.66
CA VAL A 49 3.12 4.89 1.62
C VAL A 49 2.82 4.37 3.03
N ARG A 50 3.76 4.52 3.99
CA ARG A 50 3.54 4.10 5.38
C ARG A 50 2.38 4.85 6.04
N LYS A 51 2.20 6.15 5.75
CA LYS A 51 1.07 6.94 6.25
C LYS A 51 -0.25 6.33 5.75
N ILE A 52 -0.36 6.06 4.46
CA ILE A 52 -1.58 5.51 3.84
C ILE A 52 -1.89 4.10 4.35
N ILE A 53 -0.87 3.26 4.54
CA ILE A 53 -1.08 1.94 5.15
C ILE A 53 -1.66 2.06 6.56
N ARG A 54 -1.17 3.01 7.38
CA ARG A 54 -1.75 3.25 8.72
C ARG A 54 -3.18 3.76 8.64
N GLU A 55 -3.50 4.63 7.69
CA GLU A 55 -4.88 5.08 7.46
C GLU A 55 -5.78 3.88 7.15
N LEU A 56 -5.36 3.00 6.23
CA LEU A 56 -6.13 1.79 5.89
C LEU A 56 -6.30 0.83 7.08
N VAL A 57 -5.33 0.76 8.00
CA VAL A 57 -5.45 -0.03 9.24
C VAL A 57 -6.44 0.62 10.20
N ASN A 58 -6.35 1.93 10.40
CA ASN A 58 -7.28 2.67 11.25
C ASN A 58 -8.73 2.62 10.74
N ASP A 59 -8.89 2.62 9.42
CA ASP A 59 -10.19 2.48 8.75
C ASP A 59 -10.71 1.03 8.78
N GLY A 60 -9.93 0.07 9.27
CA GLY A 60 -10.30 -1.34 9.38
C GLY A 60 -10.18 -2.16 8.09
N TYR A 61 -9.55 -1.62 7.03
CA TYR A 61 -9.33 -2.32 5.77
C TYR A 61 -8.16 -3.31 5.82
N LEU A 62 -7.16 -3.05 6.65
CA LEU A 62 -5.95 -3.87 6.76
C LEU A 62 -5.73 -4.36 8.19
N LEU A 63 -5.16 -5.56 8.28
CA LEU A 63 -4.65 -6.12 9.52
C LEU A 63 -3.11 -6.08 9.46
N LEU A 64 -2.50 -5.47 10.48
CA LEU A 64 -1.05 -5.46 10.69
C LEU A 64 -0.68 -6.40 11.84
#